data_AF-A0A9E1AVI8-F1
#
_entry.id   AF-A0A9E1AVI8-F1
#
_cell.length_a   1.000
_cell.length_b   1.000
_cell.length_c   1.000
_cell.angle_alpha   90.00
_cell.angle_beta   90.00
_cell.angle_gamma   90.00
#
_symmetry.space_group_name_H-M   'P 1'
#
loop_
_entity.id
_entity.type
_entity.pdbx_description
1 polymer ?
#
loop_
_entity_poly.entity_id
_entity_poly.type
_entity_poly.pdbx_seq_one_letter_code
_entity_poly.pdbx_strand_id
1 'polypeptide(L)'
;MDMLQGKHFSITDPKGVSTVIYQIYKTKKEFLKEYPKYTVERLECSEEIRGESRRKTFYVDDPQPQGNQLAILSFAGDKVIINSGVLIDDEVRIGKSPSAFKFDTLYSEEEQEFKEFNYTPNLRRDICVIDPETTEEIKPRLYFDEKENKVKGKCKLKPNKSYFAFEVRGE
;
A
#
# COMPACT_ATOMS: atom_id res chain seq x y z
N MET A 1 13.47 8.08 -28.32
CA MET A 1 13.51 7.35 -27.03
C MET A 1 12.74 8.22 -26.06
N ASP A 2 11.48 7.91 -25.83
CA ASP A 2 10.76 8.51 -24.70
C ASP A 2 11.43 7.97 -23.45
N MET A 3 12.24 8.81 -22.80
CA MET A 3 12.65 8.56 -21.43
C MET A 3 11.34 8.53 -20.65
N LEU A 4 10.91 7.35 -20.17
CA LEU A 4 9.86 7.27 -19.16
C LEU A 4 10.38 8.03 -17.94
N GLN A 5 10.12 9.34 -17.91
CA GLN A 5 10.47 10.17 -16.79
C GLN A 5 9.47 9.82 -15.70
N GLY A 6 9.96 9.24 -14.60
CA GLY A 6 9.16 9.00 -13.41
C GLY A 6 8.46 10.29 -12.96
N LYS A 7 7.30 10.15 -12.33
CA LYS A 7 6.55 11.27 -11.78
C LYS A 7 6.77 11.39 -10.28
N HIS A 8 6.54 12.57 -9.74
CA HIS A 8 6.59 12.77 -8.30
C HIS A 8 5.59 13.83 -7.87
N PHE A 9 5.16 13.76 -6.63
CA PHE A 9 4.32 14.77 -6.00
C PHE A 9 4.65 14.86 -4.52
N SER A 10 4.38 16.02 -3.91
CA SER A 10 4.61 16.22 -2.49
C SER A 10 3.32 16.35 -1.70
N ILE A 11 3.35 15.86 -0.47
CA ILE A 11 2.38 16.20 0.58
C ILE A 11 3.13 16.73 1.79
N THR A 12 2.42 17.49 2.62
CA THR A 12 2.96 18.01 3.88
C THR A 12 2.23 17.36 5.03
N ASP A 13 2.93 16.52 5.78
CA ASP A 13 2.42 15.94 7.01
C ASP A 13 2.59 16.94 8.16
N PRO A 14 1.51 17.33 8.85
CA PRO A 14 1.63 18.12 10.07
C PRO A 14 2.23 17.28 11.20
N LYS A 15 2.57 17.94 12.31
CA LYS A 15 3.14 17.28 13.50
C LYS A 15 2.24 16.12 13.96
N GLY A 16 2.84 14.96 14.19
CA GLY A 16 2.12 13.78 14.68
C GLY A 16 1.34 13.01 13.59
N VAL A 17 1.43 13.43 12.32
CA VAL A 17 0.90 12.68 11.18
C VAL A 17 2.05 12.04 10.41
N SER A 18 1.85 10.81 9.94
CA SER A 18 2.73 10.16 8.98
C SER A 18 1.88 9.53 7.89
N THR A 19 2.08 9.98 6.66
CA THR A 19 1.39 9.45 5.49
C THR A 19 2.28 8.47 4.74
N VAL A 20 1.67 7.38 4.28
CA VAL A 20 2.24 6.41 3.34
C VAL A 20 1.28 6.25 2.17
N ILE A 21 1.82 6.03 0.98
CA ILE A 21 1.03 5.94 -0.25
C ILE A 21 1.38 4.65 -0.97
N TYR A 22 0.36 3.97 -1.48
CA TYR A 22 0.50 2.80 -2.32
C TYR A 22 -0.08 3.08 -3.70
N GLN A 23 0.63 2.67 -4.74
CA GLN A 23 0.07 2.59 -6.08
C GLN A 23 -0.77 1.32 -6.19
N ILE A 24 -1.95 1.46 -6.77
CA ILE A 24 -2.88 0.37 -7.05
C ILE A 24 -2.74 -0.02 -8.53
N TYR A 25 -2.54 -1.31 -8.76
CA TYR A 25 -2.50 -1.89 -10.09
C TYR A 25 -3.70 -2.79 -10.32
N LYS A 26 -4.25 -2.76 -11.53
CA LYS A 26 -5.29 -3.68 -11.97
C LYS A 26 -4.67 -4.84 -12.73
N THR A 27 -4.98 -6.06 -12.29
CA THR A 27 -4.54 -7.28 -12.97
C THR A 27 -5.21 -7.39 -14.35
N LYS A 28 -4.45 -7.77 -15.38
CA LYS A 28 -4.98 -7.96 -16.74
C LYS A 28 -6.02 -9.09 -16.74
N LYS A 29 -7.02 -8.99 -17.62
CA LYS A 29 -8.17 -9.91 -17.66
C LYS A 29 -7.77 -11.39 -17.75
N GLU A 30 -6.75 -11.70 -18.55
CA GLU A 30 -6.22 -13.06 -18.72
C GLU A 30 -5.68 -13.69 -17.42
N PHE A 31 -5.27 -12.86 -16.45
CA PHE A 31 -4.64 -13.27 -15.19
C PHE A 31 -5.60 -13.25 -13.98
N LEU A 32 -6.86 -12.80 -14.16
CA LEU A 32 -7.82 -12.66 -13.06
C LEU A 32 -8.28 -13.98 -12.43
N LYS A 33 -8.07 -15.12 -13.11
CA LYS A 33 -8.37 -16.44 -12.53
C LYS A 33 -7.33 -16.88 -11.50
N GLU A 34 -6.10 -16.38 -11.62
CA GLU A 34 -4.95 -16.86 -10.85
C GLU A 34 -4.53 -15.88 -9.76
N TYR A 35 -4.76 -14.59 -10.00
CA TYR A 35 -4.28 -13.48 -9.18
C TYR A 35 -5.40 -12.52 -8.79
N PRO A 36 -5.25 -11.77 -7.68
CA PRO A 36 -6.26 -10.83 -7.24
C PRO A 36 -6.52 -9.75 -8.29
N LYS A 37 -7.75 -9.22 -8.30
CA LYS A 37 -8.20 -8.18 -9.25
C LYS A 37 -7.36 -6.91 -9.18
N TYR A 38 -6.94 -6.55 -7.97
CA TYR A 38 -6.07 -5.43 -7.69
C TYR A 38 -4.86 -5.87 -6.89
N THR A 39 -3.72 -5.21 -7.10
CA THR A 39 -2.54 -5.35 -6.25
C THR A 39 -1.99 -3.98 -5.90
N VAL A 40 -1.15 -3.92 -4.87
CA VAL A 40 -0.56 -2.68 -4.39
C VAL A 40 0.95 -2.76 -4.26
N GLU A 41 1.58 -1.60 -4.35
CA GLU A 41 3.01 -1.40 -4.15
C GLU A 41 3.22 -0.08 -3.41
N ARG A 42 4.02 -0.09 -2.35
CA ARG A 42 4.31 1.12 -1.59
C ARG A 42 5.19 2.04 -2.43
N LEU A 43 4.80 3.30 -2.54
CA LEU A 43 5.63 4.31 -3.19
C LEU A 43 6.83 4.64 -2.32
N GLU A 44 7.99 4.78 -2.95
CA GLU A 44 9.17 5.35 -2.31
C GLU A 44 8.94 6.85 -2.05
N CYS A 45 9.51 7.35 -0.96
CA CYS A 45 9.46 8.78 -0.66
C CYS A 45 10.74 9.29 -0.02
N SER A 46 11.05 10.56 -0.28
CA SER A 46 12.03 11.33 0.47
C SER A 46 11.31 12.29 1.43
N GLU A 47 11.92 12.55 2.59
CA GLU A 47 11.35 13.44 3.60
C GLU A 47 12.25 14.66 3.83
N GLU A 48 11.64 15.85 3.92
CA GLU A 48 12.27 17.09 4.35
C GLU A 48 11.57 17.62 5.61
N ILE A 49 12.34 17.91 6.66
CA ILE A 49 11.81 18.55 7.87
C ILE A 49 11.58 20.04 7.60
N ARG A 50 10.38 20.52 7.89
CA ARG A 50 9.96 21.92 7.73
C ARG A 50 9.30 22.42 9.03
N GLY A 51 10.13 22.84 9.98
CA GLY A 51 9.67 23.20 11.32
C GLY A 51 9.09 21.99 12.04
N GLU A 52 7.83 22.05 12.46
CA GLU A 52 7.12 20.93 13.07
C GLU A 52 6.44 19.98 12.04
N SER A 53 6.44 20.36 10.76
CA SER A 53 5.88 19.56 9.67
C SER A 53 6.96 18.81 8.90
N ARG A 54 6.55 17.78 8.15
CA ARG A 54 7.43 17.03 7.25
C ARG A 54 6.85 17.06 5.84
N ARG A 55 7.63 17.56 4.89
CA ARG A 55 7.29 17.46 3.47
C ARG A 55 7.77 16.09 2.97
N LYS A 56 6.85 15.27 2.49
CA LYS A 56 7.16 13.98 1.85
C LYS A 56 6.97 14.11 0.35
N THR A 57 7.97 13.70 -0.43
CA THR A 57 7.89 13.64 -1.89
C THR A 57 7.87 12.19 -2.30
N PHE A 58 6.78 11.77 -2.95
CA PHE A 58 6.54 10.40 -3.40
C PHE A 58 6.90 10.27 -4.88
N TYR A 59 7.49 9.13 -5.24
CA TYR A 59 7.96 8.83 -6.60
C TYR A 59 7.12 7.72 -7.24
N VAL A 60 6.83 7.86 -8.53
CA VAL A 60 6.08 6.91 -9.36
C VAL A 60 6.92 6.60 -10.59
N ASP A 61 7.49 5.40 -10.63
CA ASP A 61 8.46 5.00 -11.66
C ASP A 61 7.80 4.65 -13.00
N ASP A 62 6.56 4.14 -12.99
CA ASP A 62 5.81 3.72 -14.18
C ASP A 62 4.51 4.53 -14.32
N PRO A 63 4.59 5.81 -14.70
CA PRO A 63 3.42 6.66 -14.89
C PRO A 63 2.54 6.15 -16.04
N GLN A 64 1.26 5.93 -15.74
CA GLN A 64 0.31 5.40 -16.72
C GLN A 64 -0.36 6.53 -17.52
N PRO A 65 -0.64 6.36 -18.82
CA PRO A 65 -1.29 7.39 -19.64
C PRO A 65 -2.67 7.84 -19.11
N GLN A 66 -3.39 6.96 -18.43
CA GLN A 66 -4.71 7.25 -17.83
C GLN A 66 -4.61 7.68 -16.35
N GLY A 67 -3.38 7.88 -15.86
CA GLY A 67 -3.07 8.15 -14.47
C GLY A 67 -2.90 6.90 -13.61
N ASN A 68 -2.25 7.09 -12.46
CA ASN A 68 -1.93 6.03 -11.51
C ASN A 68 -2.90 6.11 -10.33
N GLN A 69 -3.60 5.02 -10.04
CA GLN A 69 -4.48 4.92 -8.87
C GLN A 69 -3.64 4.83 -7.59
N LEU A 70 -4.03 5.56 -6.56
CA LEU A 70 -3.32 5.66 -5.29
C LEU A 70 -4.25 5.33 -4.10
N ALA A 71 -3.72 4.60 -3.13
CA ALA A 71 -4.24 4.51 -1.77
C ALA A 71 -3.36 5.37 -0.85
N ILE A 72 -3.96 6.35 -0.18
CA ILE A 72 -3.28 7.33 0.67
C ILE A 72 -3.72 7.07 2.10
N LEU A 73 -2.78 6.63 2.95
CA LEU A 73 -3.03 6.26 4.34
C LEU A 73 -2.28 7.23 5.26
N SER A 74 -3.01 8.07 5.97
CA SER A 74 -2.45 9.03 6.91
C SER A 74 -2.71 8.58 8.34
N PHE A 75 -1.65 8.21 9.05
CA PHE A 75 -1.68 7.76 10.44
C PHE A 75 -1.53 8.96 11.36
N ALA A 76 -2.46 9.13 12.30
CA ALA A 76 -2.53 10.25 13.22
C ALA A 76 -2.94 9.76 14.62
N GLY A 77 -1.95 9.39 15.45
CA GLY A 77 -2.20 8.80 16.75
C GLY A 77 -2.95 7.47 16.63
N ASP A 78 -4.17 7.40 17.19
CA ASP A 78 -5.04 6.23 17.19
C ASP A 78 -5.93 6.11 15.93
N LYS A 79 -5.82 7.05 14.99
CA LYS A 79 -6.66 7.12 13.79
C LYS A 79 -5.86 6.93 12.51
N VAL A 80 -6.50 6.30 11.54
CA VAL A 80 -6.01 6.19 10.16
C VAL A 80 -7.04 6.84 9.25
N ILE A 81 -6.63 7.88 8.53
CA ILE A 81 -7.43 8.50 7.47
C ILE A 81 -7.06 7.84 6.16
N ILE A 82 -8.07 7.42 5.41
CA ILE A 82 -7.88 6.61 4.21
C ILE A 82 -8.56 7.31 3.05
N ASN A 83 -7.75 7.72 2.09
CA ASN A 83 -8.21 8.35 0.86
C ASN A 83 -7.78 7.53 -0.34
N SER A 84 -8.54 7.63 -1.41
CA SER A 84 -8.09 7.21 -2.73
C SER A 84 -7.82 8.42 -3.60
N GLY A 85 -6.91 8.27 -4.56
CA GLY A 85 -6.63 9.32 -5.52
C GLY A 85 -6.17 8.76 -6.85
N VAL A 86 -6.06 9.65 -7.83
CA VAL A 86 -5.41 9.37 -9.11
C VAL A 86 -4.37 10.44 -9.37
N LEU A 87 -3.13 10.02 -9.65
CA LEU A 87 -2.08 10.88 -10.17
C LEU A 87 -2.27 11.00 -11.68
N ILE A 88 -2.64 12.18 -12.17
CA ILE A 88 -2.75 12.51 -13.60
C ILE A 88 -1.90 13.74 -13.85
N ASP A 89 -1.11 13.73 -14.91
CA ASP A 89 -0.09 14.76 -15.14
C ASP A 89 0.80 14.87 -13.88
N ASP A 90 0.88 16.02 -13.22
CA ASP A 90 1.64 16.20 -11.98
C ASP A 90 0.73 16.50 -10.76
N GLU A 91 -0.55 16.16 -10.86
CA GLU A 91 -1.56 16.44 -9.85
C GLU A 91 -2.20 15.18 -9.28
N VAL A 92 -2.32 15.11 -7.96
CA VAL A 92 -3.10 14.08 -7.28
C VAL A 92 -4.53 14.57 -7.08
N ARG A 93 -5.48 13.89 -7.72
CA ARG A 93 -6.92 14.13 -7.58
C ARG A 93 -7.51 13.13 -6.61
N ILE A 94 -8.00 13.61 -5.47
CA ILE A 94 -8.62 12.78 -4.43
C ILE A 94 -10.04 12.39 -4.83
N GLY A 95 -10.36 11.10 -4.72
CA GLY A 95 -11.68 10.55 -4.98
C GLY A 95 -12.70 10.97 -3.91
N LYS A 96 -13.94 11.26 -4.33
CA LYS A 96 -15.05 11.57 -3.41
C LYS A 96 -15.76 10.33 -2.88
N SER A 97 -15.62 9.20 -3.55
CA SER A 97 -16.23 7.92 -3.19
C SER A 97 -15.19 6.99 -2.56
N PRO A 98 -15.55 6.26 -1.49
CA PRO A 98 -14.64 5.29 -0.89
C PRO A 98 -14.26 4.25 -1.94
N SER A 99 -12.96 4.07 -2.16
CA SER A 99 -12.49 2.93 -2.94
C SER A 99 -12.77 1.63 -2.18
N ALA A 100 -12.92 0.53 -2.92
CA ALA A 100 -13.21 -0.81 -2.38
C ALA A 100 -12.02 -1.39 -1.62
N PHE A 101 -11.72 -0.78 -0.48
CA PHE A 101 -10.74 -1.23 0.48
C PHE A 101 -11.44 -1.92 1.64
N LYS A 102 -10.89 -3.04 2.09
CA LYS A 102 -11.18 -3.62 3.40
C LYS A 102 -10.05 -3.27 4.35
N PHE A 103 -10.39 -2.95 5.58
CA PHE A 103 -9.42 -2.65 6.63
C PHE A 103 -9.72 -3.48 7.86
N ASP A 104 -8.67 -3.93 8.53
CA ASP A 104 -8.76 -4.68 9.78
C ASP A 104 -7.70 -4.16 10.76
N THR A 105 -8.05 -4.06 12.03
CA THR A 105 -7.09 -3.90 13.12
C THR A 105 -6.75 -5.28 13.66
N LEU A 106 -5.47 -5.60 13.71
CA LEU A 106 -4.96 -6.90 14.13
C LEU A 106 -4.27 -6.75 15.48
N TYR A 107 -4.73 -7.49 16.47
CA TYR A 107 -4.13 -7.56 17.79
C TYR A 107 -4.17 -8.99 18.29
N SER A 108 -3.08 -9.43 18.92
CA SER A 108 -2.97 -10.74 19.54
C SER A 108 -2.09 -10.65 20.77
N GLU A 109 -2.47 -11.32 21.86
CA GLU A 109 -1.65 -11.43 23.08
C GLU A 109 -0.48 -12.41 22.89
N GLU A 110 -0.62 -13.32 21.92
CA GLU A 110 0.38 -14.32 21.54
C GLU A 110 0.96 -14.02 20.15
N GLU A 111 2.11 -14.61 19.84
CA GLU A 111 2.67 -14.54 18.49
C GLU A 111 1.75 -15.27 17.50
N GLN A 112 1.38 -14.58 16.40
CA GLN A 112 0.41 -15.10 15.43
C GLN A 112 0.94 -14.95 14.00
N GLU A 113 0.67 -15.95 13.17
CA GLU A 113 0.79 -15.82 11.71
C GLU A 113 -0.51 -15.24 11.14
N PHE A 114 -0.42 -14.06 10.54
CA PHE A 114 -1.54 -13.37 9.92
C PHE A 114 -1.58 -13.61 8.41
N LYS A 115 -2.79 -14.03 7.98
CA LYS A 115 -3.31 -14.38 6.64
C LYS A 115 -2.27 -14.84 5.60
N GLU A 116 -2.47 -16.04 5.08
CA GLU A 116 -1.81 -16.49 3.85
C GLU A 116 -2.42 -15.77 2.64
N PHE A 117 -1.57 -15.19 1.77
CA PHE A 117 -1.99 -14.53 0.53
C PHE A 117 -1.05 -14.83 -0.63
N ASN A 118 -1.60 -14.73 -1.84
CA ASN A 118 -0.89 -15.01 -3.09
C ASN A 118 -0.13 -13.80 -3.60
N TYR A 119 1.01 -14.05 -4.25
CA TYR A 119 1.76 -13.07 -4.99
C TYR A 119 1.56 -13.21 -6.49
N THR A 120 1.52 -12.08 -7.16
CA THR A 120 1.71 -11.99 -8.62
C THR A 120 3.18 -12.26 -8.99
N PRO A 121 3.51 -12.57 -10.27
CA PRO A 121 4.87 -12.86 -10.68
C PRO A 121 5.86 -11.71 -10.43
N ASN A 122 5.38 -10.46 -10.41
CA ASN A 122 6.15 -9.27 -10.05
C ASN A 122 6.12 -8.96 -8.55
N LEU A 123 5.80 -9.95 -7.71
CA LEU A 123 5.79 -9.86 -6.25
C LEU A 123 4.86 -8.78 -5.67
N ARG A 124 3.78 -8.45 -6.38
CA ARG A 124 2.68 -7.62 -5.84
C ARG A 124 1.57 -8.47 -5.26
N ARG A 125 0.83 -7.88 -4.33
CA ARG A 125 -0.26 -8.52 -3.57
C ARG A 125 -1.39 -7.54 -3.32
N ASP A 126 -2.56 -8.02 -2.93
CA ASP A 126 -3.75 -7.22 -2.66
C ASP A 126 -3.84 -6.69 -1.23
N ILE A 127 -3.07 -7.27 -0.30
CA ILE A 127 -3.09 -6.96 1.13
C ILE A 127 -1.71 -6.51 1.65
N CYS A 128 -1.70 -5.49 2.52
CA CYS A 128 -0.52 -5.08 3.28
C CYS A 128 -0.84 -4.95 4.76
N VAL A 129 0.18 -5.18 5.59
CA VAL A 129 0.12 -5.04 7.05
C VAL A 129 1.13 -3.98 7.45
N ILE A 130 0.70 -3.00 8.23
CA ILE A 130 1.47 -1.83 8.63
C ILE A 130 1.47 -1.77 10.15
N ASP A 131 2.63 -1.47 10.72
CA ASP A 131 2.73 -1.04 12.11
C ASP A 131 2.25 0.43 12.20
N PRO A 132 1.11 0.73 12.82
CA PRO A 132 0.55 2.07 12.83
C PRO A 132 1.40 3.08 13.63
N GLU A 133 2.27 2.62 14.52
CA GLU A 133 3.15 3.49 15.31
C GLU A 133 4.34 3.98 14.49
N THR A 134 4.93 3.08 13.70
CA THR A 134 6.15 3.37 12.91
C THR A 134 5.83 3.70 11.45
N THR A 135 4.61 3.40 10.99
CA THR A 135 4.20 3.40 9.58
C THR A 135 5.02 2.49 8.67
N GLU A 136 5.77 1.55 9.27
CA GLU A 136 6.55 0.55 8.54
C GLU A 136 5.66 -0.62 8.10
N GLU A 137 5.89 -1.08 6.88
CA GLU A 137 5.22 -2.28 6.37
C GLU A 137 5.87 -3.52 6.98
N ILE A 138 5.04 -4.44 7.49
CA ILE A 138 5.51 -5.74 7.94
C ILE A 138 5.83 -6.59 6.71
N LYS A 139 7.13 -6.81 6.47
CA LYS A 139 7.62 -7.63 5.37
C LYS A 139 7.13 -9.08 5.53
N PRO A 140 6.34 -9.62 4.58
CA PRO A 140 5.86 -10.99 4.68
C PRO A 140 6.99 -11.99 4.46
N ARG A 141 6.90 -13.15 5.11
CA ARG A 141 7.76 -14.28 4.80
C ARG A 141 7.23 -14.97 3.54
N LEU A 142 8.02 -14.94 2.47
CA LEU A 142 7.69 -15.63 1.22
C LEU A 142 8.06 -17.10 1.30
N TYR A 143 7.25 -17.94 0.65
CA TYR A 143 7.55 -19.35 0.39
C TYR A 143 6.85 -19.80 -0.89
N PHE A 144 7.34 -20.90 -1.46
CA PHE A 144 6.74 -21.52 -2.63
C PHE A 144 5.84 -22.66 -2.19
N ASP A 145 4.58 -22.64 -2.62
CA ASP A 145 3.62 -23.71 -2.43
C ASP A 145 3.67 -24.64 -3.65
N GLU A 146 4.28 -25.82 -3.48
CA GLU A 146 4.43 -26.81 -4.55
C GLU A 146 3.10 -27.41 -5.02
N LYS A 147 2.07 -27.45 -4.15
CA LYS A 147 0.77 -28.03 -4.51
C LYS A 147 0.01 -27.12 -5.46
N GLU A 148 0.08 -25.82 -5.21
CA GLU A 148 -0.58 -24.80 -6.03
C GLU A 148 0.33 -24.22 -7.11
N ASN A 149 1.63 -24.52 -7.09
CA ASN A 149 2.65 -23.94 -7.96
C ASN A 149 2.68 -22.41 -7.89
N LYS A 150 2.61 -21.84 -6.68
CA LYS A 150 2.49 -20.39 -6.43
C LYS A 150 3.44 -19.90 -5.35
N VAL A 151 3.86 -18.64 -5.48
CA VAL A 151 4.53 -17.92 -4.38
C VAL A 151 3.46 -17.36 -3.46
N LYS A 152 3.56 -17.72 -2.18
CA LYS A 152 2.69 -17.25 -1.11
C LYS A 152 3.49 -16.46 -0.09
N GLY A 153 2.80 -15.65 0.70
CA GLY A 153 3.38 -15.05 1.87
C GLY A 153 2.41 -14.94 3.02
N LYS A 154 2.99 -14.76 4.19
CA LYS A 154 2.30 -14.58 5.47
C LYS A 154 3.08 -13.62 6.35
N CYS A 155 2.37 -12.83 7.15
CA CYS A 155 2.99 -11.90 8.09
C CYS A 155 3.12 -12.55 9.47
N LYS A 156 4.27 -12.39 10.12
CA LYS A 156 4.44 -12.77 11.53
C LYS A 156 4.16 -11.55 12.40
N LEU A 157 3.13 -11.61 13.23
CA LEU A 157 2.74 -10.53 14.14
C LEU A 157 3.35 -10.75 15.52
N LYS A 158 3.89 -9.68 16.11
CA LYS A 158 4.41 -9.73 17.48
C LYS A 158 3.26 -9.69 18.48
N PRO A 159 3.39 -10.38 19.62
CA PRO A 159 2.40 -10.33 20.69
C PRO A 159 2.28 -8.93 21.28
N ASN A 160 1.09 -8.61 21.81
CA ASN A 160 0.75 -7.37 22.50
C ASN A 160 1.02 -6.11 21.66
N LYS A 161 0.93 -6.23 20.33
CA LYS A 161 1.10 -5.12 19.39
C LYS A 161 -0.05 -5.10 18.39
N SER A 162 -0.56 -3.90 18.16
CA SER A 162 -1.59 -3.64 17.15
C SER A 162 -0.97 -3.40 15.79
N TYR A 163 -1.60 -3.95 14.75
CA TYR A 163 -1.25 -3.72 13.35
C TYR A 163 -2.48 -3.28 12.57
N PHE A 164 -2.25 -2.50 11.53
CA PHE A 164 -3.26 -2.09 10.57
C PHE A 164 -3.09 -2.89 9.29
N ALA A 165 -4.12 -3.63 8.87
CA ALA A 165 -4.14 -4.30 7.58
C ALA A 165 -5.13 -3.64 6.63
N PHE A 166 -4.74 -3.51 5.36
CA PHE A 166 -5.65 -3.09 4.30
C PHE A 166 -5.54 -4.00 3.09
N GLU A 167 -6.68 -4.26 2.45
CA GLU A 167 -6.82 -5.13 1.28
C GLU A 167 -7.64 -4.43 0.20
N VAL A 168 -7.19 -4.45 -1.05
CA VAL A 168 -7.91 -3.86 -2.20
C VAL A 168 -8.72 -4.94 -2.89
N ARG A 169 -10.02 -5.01 -2.61
CA ARG A 169 -10.87 -6.13 -3.08
C ARG A 169 -11.58 -5.87 -4.41
N GLY A 170 -11.77 -4.59 -4.76
CA GLY A 170 -12.62 -4.23 -5.87
C GLY A 170 -14.11 -4.38 -5.56
N GLU A 171 -14.93 -3.54 -6.20
CA GLU A 171 -16.38 -3.77 -6.30
C GLU A 171 -16.69 -5.02 -7.14
#